data_AF-A0A960MIQ8-F1
#
_entry.id   AF-A0A960MIQ8-F1
#
_cell.length_a   1.000
_cell.length_b   1.000
_cell.length_c   1.000
_cell.angle_alpha   90.00
_cell.angle_beta   90.00
_cell.angle_gamma   90.00
#
_symmetry.space_group_name_H-M   'P 1'
#
loop_
_entity.id
_entity.type
_entity.pdbx_description
1 polymer ?
#
loop_
_entity_poly.entity_id
_entity_poly.type
_entity_poly.pdbx_seq_one_letter_code
_entity_poly.pdbx_strand_id
1 'polypeptide(L)'
;METPHCPATPTRRQILATGGALAGFGLLTSKTRAQAPAVIGQGDYRYEVVKGWGELDPEKFPVANCHEMVEDSKGRIILFQTNVKNNVLIYDKGGKLLESWGTEYPGAHGMD
;
A
#
# COMPACT_ATOMS: atom_id res chain seq x y z
N MET A 1 83.85 -9.22 -23.50
CA MET A 1 83.43 -7.95 -22.91
C MET A 1 82.12 -8.19 -22.18
N GLU A 2 82.00 -7.63 -20.98
CA GLU A 2 80.82 -7.53 -20.10
C GLU A 2 80.36 -8.76 -19.26
N THR A 3 80.99 -8.85 -18.08
CA THR A 3 80.55 -9.19 -16.69
C THR A 3 79.57 -10.33 -16.31
N PRO A 4 79.82 -11.04 -15.17
CA PRO A 4 78.98 -12.09 -14.59
C PRO A 4 77.98 -11.54 -13.56
N HIS A 5 76.82 -12.19 -13.33
CA HIS A 5 75.94 -11.90 -12.19
C HIS A 5 75.33 -13.15 -11.54
N CYS A 6 75.24 -13.05 -10.21
CA CYS A 6 75.00 -14.00 -9.13
C CYS A 6 73.60 -14.69 -9.14
N PRO A 7 73.48 -15.95 -8.65
CA PRO A 7 72.18 -16.60 -8.45
C PRO A 7 71.52 -16.15 -7.14
N ALA A 8 70.30 -15.62 -7.22
CA ALA A 8 69.46 -15.39 -6.05
C ALA A 8 68.53 -16.59 -5.82
N THR A 9 68.75 -17.31 -4.72
CA THR A 9 67.90 -18.40 -4.23
C THR A 9 66.73 -17.83 -3.43
N PRO A 10 65.46 -18.16 -3.75
CA PRO A 10 64.36 -18.01 -2.80
C PRO A 10 63.94 -19.35 -2.21
N THR A 11 63.95 -19.40 -0.88
CA THR A 11 63.65 -20.51 0.00
C THR A 11 62.14 -20.63 0.29
N ARG A 12 61.65 -21.87 0.23
CA ARG A 12 60.61 -22.55 1.02
C ARG A 12 59.76 -21.70 2.01
N ARG A 13 58.49 -21.43 1.68
CA ARG A 13 57.30 -21.89 2.45
C ARG A 13 55.98 -21.37 1.87
N GLN A 14 55.02 -22.29 1.87
CA GLN A 14 53.62 -22.16 1.48
C GLN A 14 52.88 -21.13 2.35
N ILE A 15 51.94 -20.40 1.74
CA ILE A 15 50.71 -20.00 2.43
C ILE A 15 49.53 -20.48 1.58
N LEU A 16 48.70 -21.26 2.26
CA LEU A 16 47.53 -21.98 1.79
C LEU A 16 46.36 -21.01 1.55
N ALA A 17 45.51 -21.37 0.61
CA ALA A 17 44.25 -20.73 0.25
C ALA A 17 43.33 -20.43 1.46
N THR A 18 42.78 -19.22 1.50
CA THR A 18 41.49 -18.89 2.16
C THR A 18 40.96 -17.57 1.56
N GLY A 19 40.32 -17.64 0.39
CA GLY A 19 39.51 -16.55 -0.15
C GLY A 19 38.04 -16.95 -0.04
N GLY A 20 37.34 -16.40 0.95
CA GLY A 20 35.97 -16.77 1.29
C GLY A 20 34.99 -16.62 0.14
N ALA A 21 34.24 -17.68 -0.16
CA ALA A 21 33.05 -17.58 -0.97
C ALA A 21 31.97 -16.87 -0.15
N LEU A 22 31.78 -15.57 -0.38
CA LEU A 22 30.53 -14.88 -0.04
C LEU A 22 29.45 -15.48 -0.95
N ALA A 23 28.82 -16.56 -0.50
CA ALA A 23 27.60 -17.07 -1.12
C ALA A 23 26.57 -15.93 -1.03
N GLY A 24 26.36 -15.27 -2.18
CA GLY A 24 25.42 -14.17 -2.30
C GLY A 24 24.07 -14.61 -1.77
N PHE A 25 23.61 -13.93 -0.73
CA PHE A 25 22.22 -13.95 -0.32
C PHE A 25 21.44 -13.35 -1.50
N GLY A 26 20.98 -14.22 -2.41
CA GLY A 26 20.16 -13.82 -3.53
C GLY A 26 18.92 -13.12 -3.00
N LEU A 27 18.84 -11.81 -3.20
CA LEU A 27 17.63 -11.04 -2.97
C LEU A 27 16.57 -11.60 -3.92
N LEU A 28 15.75 -12.53 -3.42
CA LEU A 28 14.50 -12.94 -4.05
C LEU A 28 13.54 -11.74 -3.97
N THR A 29 13.71 -10.79 -4.88
CA THR A 29 12.73 -9.74 -5.10
C THR A 29 11.58 -10.34 -5.88
N SER A 30 10.63 -10.93 -5.15
CA SER A 30 9.34 -11.29 -5.69
C SER A 30 8.70 -10.00 -6.21
N LYS A 31 8.77 -9.75 -7.52
CA LYS A 31 7.99 -8.68 -8.16
C LYS A 31 6.53 -9.07 -8.02
N THR A 32 5.85 -8.59 -6.99
CA THR A 32 4.40 -8.62 -6.90
C THR A 32 3.86 -7.92 -8.14
N ARG A 33 3.32 -8.71 -9.08
CA ARG A 33 2.66 -8.15 -10.25
C ARG A 33 1.44 -7.38 -9.74
N ALA A 34 1.42 -6.07 -9.95
CA ALA A 34 0.23 -5.28 -9.66
C ALA A 34 -0.95 -5.91 -10.40
N GLN A 35 -1.93 -6.38 -9.64
CA GLN A 35 -3.12 -6.97 -10.21
C GLN A 35 -3.92 -5.86 -10.90
N ALA A 36 -4.34 -6.08 -12.14
CA ALA A 36 -5.22 -5.14 -12.82
C ALA A 36 -6.47 -4.90 -11.95
N PRO A 37 -6.95 -3.65 -11.86
CA PRO A 37 -8.10 -3.34 -11.04
C PRO A 37 -9.33 -4.09 -11.55
N ALA A 38 -10.17 -4.53 -10.61
CA ALA A 38 -11.33 -5.34 -10.95
C ALA A 38 -12.37 -4.45 -11.66
N VAL A 39 -12.93 -4.91 -12.77
CA VAL A 39 -14.01 -4.22 -13.47
C VAL A 39 -15.33 -4.89 -13.09
N ILE A 40 -16.28 -4.10 -12.60
CA ILE A 40 -17.64 -4.52 -12.26
C ILE A 40 -18.65 -3.87 -13.20
N GLY A 41 -19.90 -4.35 -13.19
CA GLY A 41 -20.97 -3.84 -14.05
C GLY A 41 -21.06 -4.54 -15.41
N GLN A 42 -22.00 -4.10 -16.26
CA GLN A 42 -22.40 -4.75 -17.50
C GLN A 42 -22.82 -3.73 -18.56
N GLY A 43 -22.78 -4.13 -19.84
CA GLY A 43 -23.10 -3.23 -20.96
C GLY A 43 -22.19 -2.00 -20.98
N ASP A 44 -22.82 -0.83 -21.07
CA ASP A 44 -22.18 0.49 -21.07
C ASP A 44 -21.79 0.98 -19.66
N TYR A 45 -22.33 0.36 -18.61
CA TYR A 45 -22.09 0.74 -17.21
C TYR A 45 -21.08 -0.20 -16.57
N ARG A 46 -19.80 0.09 -16.81
CA ARG A 46 -18.67 -0.64 -16.25
C ARG A 46 -17.82 0.28 -15.40
N TYR A 47 -17.45 -0.19 -14.22
CA TYR A 47 -16.74 0.60 -13.22
C TYR A 47 -15.47 -0.12 -12.79
N GLU A 48 -14.39 0.64 -12.63
CA GLU A 48 -13.14 0.14 -12.08
C GLU A 48 -13.16 0.23 -10.55
N VAL A 49 -12.81 -0.87 -9.89
CA VAL A 49 -12.69 -0.91 -8.42
C VAL A 49 -11.40 -0.24 -7.99
N VAL A 50 -11.52 0.91 -7.32
CA VAL A 50 -10.43 1.58 -6.62
C VAL A 50 -10.23 0.93 -5.25
N LYS A 51 -9.30 -0.01 -5.17
CA LYS A 51 -8.96 -0.68 -3.90
C LYS A 51 -8.33 0.33 -2.93
N GLY A 52 -8.72 0.26 -1.66
CA GLY A 52 -8.19 1.12 -0.60
C GLY A 52 -8.90 2.48 -0.45
N TRP A 53 -9.92 2.75 -1.26
CA TRP A 53 -10.80 3.91 -1.06
C TRP A 53 -11.63 3.76 0.22
N GLY A 54 -11.92 4.88 0.90
CA GLY A 54 -12.68 4.90 2.16
C GLY A 54 -11.79 4.64 3.38
N GLU A 55 -10.56 5.17 3.37
CA GLU A 55 -9.58 5.01 4.43
C GLU A 55 -10.07 5.64 5.74
N LEU A 56 -10.12 4.82 6.78
CA LEU A 56 -10.43 5.22 8.15
C LEU A 56 -9.92 4.18 9.15
N ASP A 57 -9.96 4.55 10.44
CA ASP A 57 -9.79 3.62 11.56
C ASP A 57 -11.17 3.02 11.92
N PRO A 58 -11.41 1.73 11.64
CA PRO A 58 -12.74 1.12 11.80
C PRO A 58 -13.19 1.01 13.27
N GLU A 59 -12.27 1.08 14.22
CA GLU A 59 -12.60 1.08 15.64
C GLU A 59 -13.16 2.44 16.10
N LYS A 60 -12.67 3.52 15.45
CA LYS A 60 -13.08 4.90 15.73
C LYS A 60 -14.28 5.33 14.90
N PHE A 61 -14.28 5.02 13.60
CA PHE A 61 -15.28 5.46 12.63
C PHE A 61 -15.88 4.25 11.89
N PRO A 62 -16.55 3.32 12.58
CA PRO A 62 -17.12 2.15 11.93
C PRO A 62 -18.10 2.53 10.82
N VAL A 63 -18.11 1.73 9.76
CA VAL A 63 -19.14 1.76 8.72
C VAL A 63 -20.06 0.56 8.94
N ALA A 64 -21.34 0.82 9.15
CA ALA A 64 -22.39 -0.18 9.29
C ALA A 64 -23.25 -0.21 8.00
N ASN A 65 -24.58 -0.18 8.13
CA ASN A 65 -25.47 -0.11 6.99
C ASN A 65 -25.42 1.29 6.40
N CYS A 66 -24.81 1.40 5.21
CA CYS A 66 -24.87 2.60 4.38
C CYS A 66 -26.24 2.69 3.72
N HIS A 67 -26.96 3.79 3.93
CA HIS A 67 -28.26 4.03 3.33
C HIS A 67 -28.18 4.96 2.12
N GLU A 68 -27.25 5.91 2.15
CA GLU A 68 -27.08 6.87 1.08
C GLU A 68 -25.64 7.35 0.98
N MET A 69 -25.23 7.67 -0.25
CA MET A 69 -24.02 8.42 -0.54
C MET A 69 -24.32 9.53 -1.55
N VAL A 70 -23.87 10.74 -1.25
CA VAL A 70 -24.02 11.91 -2.11
C VAL A 70 -22.69 12.64 -2.30
N GLU A 71 -22.51 13.26 -3.45
CA GLU A 71 -21.41 14.19 -3.70
C GLU A 71 -21.93 15.63 -3.51
N ASP A 72 -21.25 16.43 -2.68
CA ASP A 72 -21.59 17.84 -2.54
C ASP A 72 -20.95 18.72 -3.63
N SER A 73 -21.33 19.99 -3.69
CA SER A 73 -20.81 20.93 -4.70
C SER A 73 -19.31 21.21 -4.59
N LYS A 74 -18.65 20.78 -3.51
CA LYS A 74 -17.19 20.89 -3.29
C LYS A 74 -16.48 19.59 -3.68
N GLY A 75 -17.21 18.58 -4.13
CA GLY A 75 -16.70 17.28 -4.51
C GLY A 75 -16.37 16.37 -3.32
N ARG A 76 -16.94 16.63 -2.13
CA ARG A 76 -16.82 15.71 -0.98
C ARG A 76 -17.86 14.62 -1.12
N ILE A 77 -17.51 13.41 -0.69
CA ILE A 77 -18.41 12.26 -0.67
C ILE A 77 -18.96 12.12 0.74
N ILE A 78 -20.27 12.23 0.91
CA ILE A 78 -20.97 12.16 2.19
C ILE A 78 -21.67 10.81 2.26
N LEU A 79 -21.39 10.03 3.29
CA LEU A 79 -21.97 8.72 3.55
C LEU A 79 -22.88 8.79 4.78
N PHE A 80 -24.13 8.37 4.61
CA PHE A 80 -25.13 8.26 5.67
C PHE A 80 -25.31 6.80 6.09
N GLN A 81 -25.27 6.54 7.39
CA GLN A 81 -25.33 5.19 7.95
C GLN A 81 -26.02 5.13 9.31
N THR A 82 -26.20 3.90 9.82
CA THR A 82 -26.91 3.63 11.09
C THR A 82 -26.02 3.38 12.30
N ASN A 83 -24.72 3.62 12.24
CA ASN A 83 -23.87 3.43 13.41
C ASN A 83 -24.01 4.64 14.36
N VAL A 84 -24.37 4.41 15.62
CA VAL A 84 -24.54 5.47 16.63
C VAL A 84 -23.24 6.18 17.01
N LYS A 85 -22.07 5.62 16.69
CA LYS A 85 -20.77 6.32 16.87
C LYS A 85 -20.56 7.43 15.84
N ASN A 86 -21.20 7.33 14.68
CA ASN A 86 -21.11 8.27 13.57
C ASN A 86 -22.17 7.94 12.50
N ASN A 87 -23.25 8.69 12.47
CA ASN A 87 -24.26 8.52 11.45
C ASN A 87 -23.80 9.08 10.09
N VAL A 88 -22.88 10.04 10.08
CA VAL A 88 -22.38 10.70 8.87
C VAL A 88 -20.86 10.68 8.80
N LEU A 89 -20.32 10.23 7.67
CA LEU A 89 -18.90 10.29 7.33
C LEU A 89 -18.70 11.13 6.06
N ILE A 90 -17.70 12.01 6.07
CA ILE A 90 -17.37 12.88 4.94
C ILE A 90 -15.96 12.56 4.47
N TYR A 91 -15.83 12.19 3.20
CA TYR A 91 -14.57 11.87 2.53
C TYR A 91 -14.22 12.91 1.46
N ASP A 92 -12.95 13.01 1.11
CA ASP A 92 -12.57 13.55 -0.19
C ASP A 92 -12.79 12.52 -1.31
N LYS A 93 -12.63 12.95 -2.57
CA LYS A 93 -12.76 12.04 -3.73
C LYS A 93 -11.76 10.88 -3.71
N GLY A 94 -10.60 11.08 -3.08
CA GLY A 94 -9.57 10.05 -2.92
C GLY A 94 -9.92 8.99 -1.87
N GLY A 95 -10.96 9.23 -1.07
CA GLY A 95 -11.44 8.32 -0.05
C GLY A 95 -10.79 8.54 1.32
N LYS A 96 -10.08 9.65 1.52
CA LYS A 96 -9.55 10.03 2.83
C LYS A 96 -10.69 10.59 3.67
N LEU A 97 -10.86 10.09 4.90
CA LEU A 97 -11.81 10.69 5.85
C LEU A 97 -11.40 12.13 6.19
N LEU A 98 -12.35 13.05 6.04
CA LEU A 98 -12.22 14.47 6.37
C LEU A 98 -12.88 14.78 7.71
N GLU A 99 -14.10 14.27 7.90
CA GLU A 99 -14.95 14.62 9.05
C GLU A 99 -15.97 13.52 9.34
N SER A 100 -16.46 13.48 10.58
CA SER A 100 -17.48 12.55 11.06
C SER A 100 -18.35 13.24 12.11
N TRP A 101 -19.66 13.01 12.07
CA TRP A 101 -20.61 13.53 13.06
C TRP A 101 -21.90 12.68 13.10
N GLY A 102 -22.86 13.06 13.95
CA GLY A 102 -24.15 12.39 14.10
C GLY A 102 -24.07 11.25 15.12
N THR A 103 -24.09 11.61 16.40
CA THR A 103 -24.12 10.65 17.53
C THR A 103 -25.43 10.74 18.32
N GLU A 104 -26.29 11.67 17.93
CA GLU A 104 -27.52 12.03 18.62
C GLU A 104 -28.70 11.16 18.18
N TYR A 105 -28.55 10.42 17.08
CA TYR A 105 -29.62 9.62 16.48
C TYR A 105 -29.23 8.14 16.34
N PRO A 106 -30.23 7.24 16.30
CA PRO A 106 -29.97 5.82 16.07
C PRO A 106 -29.44 5.51 14.66
N GLY A 107 -29.54 6.45 13.73
CA GLY A 107 -29.05 6.32 12.36
C GLY A 107 -29.54 7.44 11.45
N ALA A 108 -28.82 7.66 10.34
CA ALA A 108 -29.24 8.55 9.27
C ALA A 108 -29.84 7.76 8.10
N HIS A 109 -30.95 8.26 7.57
CA HIS A 109 -31.58 7.67 6.38
C HIS A 109 -30.96 8.21 5.09
N GLY A 110 -30.75 9.53 5.03
CA GLY A 110 -30.38 10.18 3.79
C GLY A 110 -30.54 11.69 3.79
N MET A 111 -30.30 12.31 2.65
CA MET A 111 -30.45 13.74 2.37
C MET A 111 -31.28 13.92 1.09
N ASP A 112 -32.44 14.55 1.22
CA ASP A 112 -33.33 14.87 0.09
C ASP A 112 -32.94 16.18 -0.63
#